data_AF-A0A1J3JIL1-F1
#
_entry.id   AF-A0A1J3JIL1-F1
#
_cell.length_a   1.000
_cell.length_b   1.000
_cell.length_c   1.000
_cell.angle_alpha   90.00
_cell.angle_beta   90.00
_cell.angle_gamma   90.00
#
_symmetry.space_group_name_H-M   'P 1'
#
loop_
_entity.id
_entity.type
_entity.pdbx_description
1 polymer ?
#
loop_
_entity_poly.entity_id
_entity_poly.type
_entity_poly.pdbx_seq_one_letter_code
_entity_poly.pdbx_strand_id
1 'polypeptide(L)'
;MDEDGNLQIGNSNYNGEEEADPENNILNQPLLKRHRTLSSTPLALVGTKVSHIESLDYEINENDLFKHDWRSRSKAQVFQYIFAKWTLACLVGLFTGLIATLINLAVENIAGYKLLAVGYYIGQDRFLTGLAIFTGANLGLTLVATVLVVVFAPTAAGPGIPEIKAYLNGVDTPNMFGATTMLVKIVGSIGAVAAGLDLGKEGPLVHIGSCIASLLGQGGPDNHRIKWRWLRYFNNDRDRRDLITCGSASGVCAAFRSPVGGVLFALEEVATWWRSALLWRTFFSTAVVVVVLRAFIEICNSGKCGLFGKGGLIMFDVSHVEVRYHAVDIIPVTLIGVFGGILGSLYNHLLHKVLRLYNLINQKGKIHKVLLSLSVSLFTSVCLYGLPFLAECKPCNPSIDEACPTNGRSGNFKQFNCPNGYYNDLATLFLTTNDDAVRNVFSSNTPNEFSMVSLWIFFGLYCILGLFTFGIATPSGLFLPIILMGSAYGRMLGTVMGPYTKIDQGLYAVLGAASLMAG
;
A
#
# COMPACT_ATOMS: atom_id res chain seq x y z
N MET A 1 91.70 36.78 -20.86
CA MET A 1 92.89 35.96 -20.59
C MET A 1 92.45 34.95 -19.59
N ASP A 2 92.30 33.73 -20.11
CA ASP A 2 92.62 32.46 -19.47
C ASP A 2 91.75 32.05 -18.28
N GLU A 3 91.35 30.80 -18.08
CA GLU A 3 91.33 29.51 -18.79
C GLU A 3 90.66 28.60 -17.74
N ASP A 4 89.69 27.76 -18.12
CA ASP A 4 89.80 26.29 -18.07
C ASP A 4 90.22 25.64 -16.74
N GLY A 5 89.47 24.63 -16.29
CA GLY A 5 89.98 23.72 -15.25
C GLY A 5 88.96 22.86 -14.54
N ASN A 6 88.66 21.71 -15.13
CA ASN A 6 87.73 20.67 -14.70
C ASN A 6 88.21 19.84 -13.47
N LEU A 7 87.23 19.26 -12.75
CA LEU A 7 87.21 17.92 -12.11
C LEU A 7 87.95 17.63 -10.76
N GLN A 8 87.21 17.37 -9.68
CA GLN A 8 86.89 16.01 -9.13
C GLN A 8 86.33 16.01 -7.69
N ILE A 9 85.08 15.53 -7.57
CA ILE A 9 84.52 14.52 -6.64
C ILE A 9 85.04 14.47 -5.18
N GLY A 10 84.14 14.74 -4.22
CA GLY A 10 84.37 14.46 -2.80
C GLY A 10 83.11 14.55 -1.93
N ASN A 11 82.55 13.37 -1.66
CA ASN A 11 81.48 12.96 -0.73
C ASN A 11 80.97 13.87 0.42
N SER A 12 79.67 13.61 0.69
CA SER A 12 78.98 13.54 1.99
C SER A 12 78.37 14.83 2.58
N ASN A 13 77.04 14.91 2.42
CA ASN A 13 76.13 15.91 2.99
C ASN A 13 75.98 15.79 4.51
N TYR A 14 76.10 16.92 5.21
CA TYR A 14 75.55 17.17 6.54
C TYR A 14 74.91 18.57 6.58
N ASN A 15 73.63 18.60 6.97
CA ASN A 15 72.81 19.62 7.63
C ASN A 15 73.11 21.14 7.49
N GLY A 16 72.04 21.89 7.21
CA GLY A 16 71.81 23.24 7.76
C GLY A 16 71.30 24.27 6.75
N GLU A 17 70.05 24.70 6.92
CA GLU A 17 69.45 26.05 6.72
C GLU A 17 70.28 27.06 5.91
N GLU A 18 69.80 27.69 4.82
CA GLU A 18 68.68 28.64 4.74
C GLU A 18 68.51 29.10 3.27
N GLU A 19 67.51 29.96 3.01
CA GLU A 19 67.25 30.76 1.81
C GLU A 19 66.21 30.25 0.79
N ALA A 20 65.13 31.03 0.74
CA ALA A 20 64.01 30.91 -0.18
C ALA A 20 64.38 31.52 -1.54
N ASP A 21 64.06 30.80 -2.62
CA ASP A 21 63.89 31.38 -3.95
C ASP A 21 62.52 30.97 -4.53
N PRO A 22 61.67 31.92 -4.96
CA PRO A 22 60.25 31.70 -5.15
C PRO A 22 59.91 31.48 -6.62
N GLU A 23 60.26 30.35 -7.22
CA GLU A 23 59.67 29.93 -8.50
C GLU A 23 60.18 28.55 -8.88
N ASN A 24 59.48 27.49 -8.47
CA ASN A 24 59.37 26.30 -9.30
C ASN A 24 58.20 25.41 -8.86
N ASN A 25 57.30 25.20 -9.82
CA ASN A 25 56.10 24.40 -9.72
C ASN A 25 56.37 22.97 -9.21
N ILE A 26 55.83 22.63 -8.05
CA ILE A 26 55.55 21.23 -7.66
C ILE A 26 54.05 21.10 -7.47
N LEU A 27 53.33 21.01 -8.59
CA LEU A 27 51.93 20.63 -8.63
C LEU A 27 51.81 19.29 -9.36
N ASN A 28 52.49 18.26 -8.83
CA ASN A 28 52.35 16.87 -9.28
C ASN A 28 52.77 15.88 -8.19
N GLN A 29 52.10 15.91 -7.04
CA GLN A 29 51.93 14.72 -6.21
C GLN A 29 50.52 14.71 -5.62
N PRO A 30 49.66 13.72 -5.93
CA PRO A 30 48.39 13.58 -5.26
C PRO A 30 48.65 13.03 -3.85
N LEU A 31 48.52 13.89 -2.83
CA LEU A 31 48.52 13.54 -1.41
C LEU A 31 47.24 12.79 -0.98
N LEU A 32 46.79 11.81 -1.76
CA LEU A 32 45.65 10.95 -1.41
C LEU A 32 46.08 9.50 -1.41
N LYS A 33 46.51 9.03 -0.22
CA LYS A 33 46.60 7.61 0.08
C LYS A 33 45.17 7.05 0.07
N ARG A 34 44.81 6.41 -1.04
CA ARG A 34 43.47 5.87 -1.33
C ARG A 34 43.11 4.74 -0.36
N HIS A 35 42.49 5.09 0.78
CA HIS A 35 41.73 4.10 1.56
C HIS A 35 40.43 3.78 0.83
N ARG A 36 40.19 2.49 0.59
CA ARG A 36 39.18 1.97 -0.33
C ARG A 36 37.75 1.91 0.24
N THR A 37 37.38 2.78 1.18
CA THR A 37 36.10 2.68 1.92
C THR A 37 35.39 4.01 2.14
N LEU A 38 35.56 5.00 1.27
CA LEU A 38 34.79 6.26 1.33
C LEU A 38 34.22 6.59 -0.05
N SER A 39 32.96 6.24 -0.24
CA SER A 39 32.08 6.82 -1.24
C SER A 39 31.20 7.84 -0.53
N SER A 40 31.58 9.11 -0.53
CA SER A 40 30.65 10.25 -0.42
C SER A 40 31.42 11.58 -0.43
N THR A 41 30.85 12.53 -1.16
CA THR A 41 30.87 14.00 -1.03
C THR A 41 31.89 14.69 -0.08
N PRO A 42 32.57 15.76 -0.54
CA PRO A 42 33.50 16.54 0.28
C PRO A 42 32.74 17.58 1.13
N LEU A 43 31.96 17.14 2.11
CA LEU A 43 31.52 18.03 3.21
C LEU A 43 31.07 17.22 4.43
N ALA A 44 31.90 16.27 4.86
CA ALA A 44 31.74 15.67 6.18
C ALA A 44 32.28 16.65 7.23
N LEU A 45 31.37 17.41 7.85
CA LEU A 45 31.66 18.26 9.01
C LEU A 45 32.07 17.33 10.17
N VAL A 46 33.35 17.34 10.53
CA VAL A 46 33.91 16.46 11.57
C VAL A 46 33.13 16.67 12.87
N GLY A 47 32.43 15.63 13.33
CA GLY A 47 31.67 15.64 14.59
C GLY A 47 30.14 15.55 14.44
N THR A 48 29.58 15.65 13.23
CA THR A 48 28.14 15.39 13.04
C THR A 48 27.88 13.90 12.83
N LYS A 49 26.90 13.34 13.56
CA LYS A 49 26.35 12.03 13.19
C LYS A 49 25.69 12.22 11.83
N VAL A 50 26.30 11.69 10.77
CA VAL A 50 25.74 11.72 9.41
C VAL A 50 24.36 11.07 9.47
N SER A 51 23.31 11.87 9.34
CA SER A 51 21.97 11.37 9.16
C SER A 51 21.91 10.74 7.77
N HIS A 52 21.45 9.49 7.69
CA HIS A 52 21.19 8.83 6.41
C HIS A 52 19.97 9.42 5.68
N ILE A 53 19.26 10.36 6.30
CA ILE A 53 18.09 11.06 5.75
C ILE A 53 18.58 12.39 5.19
N GLU A 54 18.35 12.60 3.90
CA GLU A 54 18.75 13.79 3.14
C GLU A 54 17.52 14.55 2.61
N SER A 55 17.73 15.76 2.10
CA SER A 55 16.68 16.56 1.45
C SER A 55 16.73 16.44 -0.07
N LEU A 56 15.58 16.48 -0.73
CA LEU A 56 15.48 16.52 -2.19
C LEU A 56 15.66 17.94 -2.74
N ASP A 57 16.48 18.08 -3.77
CA ASP A 57 16.70 19.34 -4.48
C ASP A 57 15.62 19.56 -5.55
N TYR A 58 14.42 19.97 -5.12
CA TYR A 58 13.30 20.20 -6.03
C TYR A 58 13.42 21.44 -6.90
N GLU A 59 14.03 22.48 -6.35
CA GLU A 59 14.26 23.71 -7.07
C GLU A 59 15.40 23.49 -8.06
N ILE A 60 15.13 23.77 -9.33
CA ILE A 60 16.19 23.66 -10.33
C ILE A 60 17.10 24.87 -10.14
N ASN A 61 18.38 24.62 -9.87
CA ASN A 61 19.39 25.66 -9.84
C ASN A 61 19.56 26.27 -11.24
N GLU A 62 19.04 27.48 -11.44
CA GLU A 62 19.10 28.20 -12.72
C GLU A 62 20.49 28.83 -12.98
N ASN A 63 21.51 27.98 -13.05
CA ASN A 63 22.86 28.40 -13.39
C ASN A 63 23.04 28.62 -14.91
N ASP A 64 24.15 29.27 -15.28
CA ASP A 64 24.45 29.53 -16.70
C ASP A 64 24.58 28.26 -17.53
N LEU A 65 25.03 27.16 -16.92
CA LEU A 65 25.08 25.83 -17.53
C LEU A 65 23.68 25.34 -17.92
N PHE A 66 22.71 25.41 -17.01
CA PHE A 66 21.32 25.03 -17.27
C PHE A 66 20.69 25.93 -18.33
N LYS A 67 20.92 27.25 -18.25
CA LYS A 67 20.43 28.21 -19.25
C LYS A 67 21.04 27.99 -20.64
N HIS A 68 22.33 27.63 -20.70
CA HIS A 68 23.01 27.31 -21.95
C HIS A 68 22.49 25.99 -22.55
N ASP A 69 22.39 24.94 -21.73
CA ASP A 69 21.81 23.66 -22.15
C ASP A 69 20.38 23.87 -22.67
N TRP A 70 19.54 24.60 -21.94
CA TRP A 70 18.17 24.92 -22.37
C TRP A 70 18.11 25.67 -23.69
N ARG A 71 18.97 26.68 -23.90
CA ARG A 71 19.05 27.44 -25.16
C ARG A 71 19.60 26.62 -26.33
N SER A 72 20.49 25.68 -26.06
CA SER A 72 21.08 24.81 -27.08
C SER A 72 20.13 23.70 -27.57
N ARG A 73 19.06 23.42 -26.82
CA ARG A 73 18.10 22.36 -27.15
C ARG A 73 17.31 22.72 -28.39
N SER A 74 17.28 21.80 -29.35
CA SER A 74 16.45 21.95 -30.54
C SER A 74 14.97 21.74 -30.22
N LYS A 75 14.06 22.28 -31.04
CA LYS A 75 12.61 22.04 -30.90
C LYS A 75 12.27 20.54 -30.87
N ALA A 76 13.00 19.73 -31.63
CA ALA A 76 12.84 18.28 -31.66
C ALA A 76 13.19 17.62 -30.33
N GLN A 77 14.28 18.05 -29.67
CA GLN A 77 14.68 17.53 -28.36
C GLN A 77 13.67 17.92 -27.26
N VAL A 78 13.13 19.13 -27.30
CA VAL A 78 12.07 19.57 -26.37
C VAL A 78 10.81 18.73 -26.56
N PHE A 79 10.41 18.49 -27.82
CA PHE A 79 9.26 17.63 -28.11
C PHE A 79 9.49 16.18 -27.65
N GLN A 80 10.67 15.60 -27.90
CA GLN A 80 11.05 14.28 -27.41
C GLN A 80 10.98 14.18 -25.89
N TYR A 81 11.42 15.21 -25.17
CA TYR A 81 11.35 15.25 -23.71
C TYR A 81 9.90 15.27 -23.20
N ILE A 82 9.04 16.10 -23.80
CA ILE A 82 7.61 16.14 -23.45
C ILE A 82 6.96 14.79 -23.75
N PHE A 83 7.20 14.23 -24.94
CA PHE A 83 6.68 12.92 -25.34
C PHE A 83 7.11 11.82 -24.36
N ALA A 84 8.39 11.79 -23.97
CA ALA A 84 8.91 10.82 -23.02
C ALA A 84 8.26 10.95 -21.63
N LYS A 85 7.91 12.16 -21.16
CA LYS A 85 7.13 12.35 -19.91
C LYS A 85 5.76 11.69 -19.97
N TRP A 86 5.04 11.87 -21.08
CA TRP A 86 3.72 11.25 -21.28
C TRP A 86 3.82 9.74 -21.43
N THR A 87 4.84 9.25 -22.13
CA THR A 87 5.12 7.81 -22.25
C THR A 87 5.45 7.19 -20.91
N LEU A 88 6.28 7.83 -20.07
CA LEU A 88 6.56 7.36 -18.71
C LEU A 88 5.30 7.33 -17.84
N ALA A 89 4.46 8.36 -17.90
CA ALA A 89 3.17 8.37 -17.20
C ALA A 89 2.24 7.24 -17.67
N CYS A 90 2.22 6.96 -18.99
CA CYS A 90 1.49 5.82 -19.56
C CYS A 90 2.00 4.48 -19.00
N LEU A 91 3.32 4.28 -19.02
CA LEU A 91 3.96 3.05 -18.54
C LEU A 91 3.73 2.84 -17.03
N VAL A 92 3.82 3.91 -16.23
CA VAL A 92 3.49 3.84 -14.79
C VAL A 92 2.07 3.34 -14.58
N GLY A 93 1.09 3.92 -15.29
CA GLY A 93 -0.30 3.50 -15.19
C GLY A 93 -0.50 2.04 -15.65
N LEU A 94 0.10 1.67 -16.78
CA LEU A 94 0.03 0.33 -17.35
C LEU A 94 0.58 -0.73 -16.38
N PHE A 95 1.82 -0.55 -15.90
CA PHE A 95 2.45 -1.52 -14.99
C PHE A 95 1.79 -1.55 -13.61
N THR A 96 1.33 -0.41 -13.10
CA THR A 96 0.60 -0.38 -11.82
C THR A 96 -0.73 -1.14 -11.94
N GLY A 97 -1.48 -0.94 -13.04
CA GLY A 97 -2.70 -1.69 -13.32
C GLY A 97 -2.44 -3.20 -13.45
N LEU A 98 -1.42 -3.61 -14.20
CA LEU A 98 -1.05 -5.02 -14.36
C LEU A 98 -0.66 -5.68 -13.02
N ILE A 99 0.16 -5.02 -12.21
CA ILE A 99 0.57 -5.56 -10.90
C ILE A 99 -0.62 -5.63 -9.94
N ALA A 100 -1.51 -4.63 -9.95
CA ALA A 100 -2.73 -4.67 -9.15
C ALA A 100 -3.65 -5.83 -9.56
N THR A 101 -3.85 -6.08 -10.87
CA THR A 101 -4.62 -7.25 -11.34
C THR A 101 -4.01 -8.57 -10.87
N LEU A 102 -2.67 -8.68 -10.90
CA LEU A 102 -1.96 -9.88 -10.45
C LEU A 102 -2.14 -10.10 -8.94
N ILE A 103 -2.01 -9.05 -8.13
CA ILE A 103 -2.20 -9.12 -6.67
C ILE A 103 -3.64 -9.55 -6.36
N ASN A 104 -4.63 -8.92 -6.99
CA ASN A 104 -6.04 -9.25 -6.78
C ASN A 104 -6.33 -10.71 -7.13
N LEU A 105 -5.90 -11.15 -8.32
CA LEU A 105 -6.09 -12.53 -8.76
C LEU A 105 -5.40 -13.55 -7.83
N ALA A 106 -4.19 -13.25 -7.37
CA ALA A 106 -3.46 -14.13 -6.46
C ALA A 106 -4.15 -14.23 -5.09
N VAL A 107 -4.56 -13.10 -4.52
CA VAL A 107 -5.26 -13.04 -3.23
C VAL A 107 -6.59 -13.81 -3.31
N GLU A 108 -7.41 -13.54 -4.31
CA GLU A 108 -8.72 -14.18 -4.49
C GLU A 108 -8.61 -15.70 -4.65
N ASN A 109 -7.67 -16.18 -5.46
CA ASN A 109 -7.49 -17.61 -5.66
C ASN A 109 -6.94 -18.31 -4.40
N ILE A 110 -5.91 -17.76 -3.75
CA ILE A 110 -5.33 -18.37 -2.54
C ILE A 110 -6.35 -18.37 -1.39
N ALA A 111 -7.02 -17.24 -1.16
CA ALA A 111 -8.06 -17.14 -0.13
C ALA A 111 -9.26 -18.03 -0.46
N GLY A 112 -9.68 -18.08 -1.72
CA GLY A 112 -10.79 -18.90 -2.20
C GLY A 112 -10.55 -20.40 -1.99
N TYR A 113 -9.39 -20.93 -2.41
CA TYR A 113 -9.03 -22.34 -2.17
C TYR A 113 -8.96 -22.68 -0.68
N LYS A 114 -8.39 -21.78 0.14
CA LYS A 114 -8.36 -21.94 1.60
C LYS A 114 -9.78 -22.05 2.19
N LEU A 115 -10.67 -21.12 1.83
CA LEU A 115 -12.03 -21.09 2.34
C LEU A 115 -12.86 -22.28 1.84
N LEU A 116 -12.65 -22.76 0.60
CA LEU A 116 -13.29 -23.98 0.10
C LEU A 116 -12.86 -25.22 0.88
N ALA A 117 -11.56 -25.37 1.15
CA ALA A 117 -11.06 -26.48 1.95
C ALA A 117 -11.71 -26.49 3.34
N VAL A 118 -11.81 -25.33 3.98
CA VAL A 118 -12.47 -25.17 5.28
C VAL A 118 -13.96 -25.49 5.20
N GLY A 119 -14.66 -24.99 4.18
CA GLY A 119 -16.07 -25.29 3.92
C GLY A 119 -16.35 -26.79 3.72
N TYR A 120 -15.45 -27.51 3.06
CA TYR A 120 -15.55 -28.97 2.87
C TYR A 120 -15.52 -29.73 4.20
N TYR A 121 -14.60 -29.39 5.11
CA TYR A 121 -14.52 -30.06 6.42
C TYR A 121 -15.66 -29.66 7.36
N ILE A 122 -16.15 -28.41 7.27
CA ILE A 122 -17.33 -27.96 8.00
C ILE A 122 -18.57 -28.76 7.54
N GLY A 123 -18.72 -29.00 6.24
CA GLY A 123 -19.84 -29.78 5.70
C GLY A 123 -19.82 -31.27 6.08
N GLN A 124 -18.71 -31.79 6.62
CA GLN A 124 -18.59 -33.15 7.17
C GLN A 124 -18.70 -33.19 8.70
N ASP A 125 -19.15 -32.11 9.33
CA ASP A 125 -19.21 -31.94 10.80
C ASP A 125 -17.86 -32.08 11.51
N ARG A 126 -16.73 -31.94 10.78
CA ARG A 126 -15.36 -32.02 11.34
C ARG A 126 -14.82 -30.63 11.68
N PHE A 127 -15.47 -29.94 12.60
CA PHE A 127 -15.15 -28.55 12.98
C PHE A 127 -13.71 -28.35 13.47
N LEU A 128 -13.18 -29.25 14.30
CA LEU A 128 -11.80 -29.15 14.81
C LEU A 128 -10.76 -29.27 13.69
N THR A 129 -10.99 -30.15 12.71
CA THR A 129 -10.14 -30.28 11.54
C THR A 129 -10.24 -29.04 10.64
N GLY A 130 -11.45 -28.48 10.48
CA GLY A 130 -11.66 -27.20 9.80
C GLY A 130 -10.88 -26.06 10.44
N LEU A 131 -10.93 -25.92 11.76
CA LEU A 131 -10.16 -24.93 12.52
C LEU A 131 -8.64 -25.10 12.36
N ALA A 132 -8.15 -26.35 12.45
CA ALA A 132 -6.73 -26.64 12.32
C ALA A 132 -6.20 -26.28 10.92
N ILE A 133 -6.97 -26.57 9.86
CA ILE A 133 -6.61 -26.23 8.48
C ILE A 133 -6.67 -24.72 8.25
N PHE A 134 -7.73 -24.06 8.74
CA PHE A 134 -7.87 -22.60 8.63
C PHE A 134 -6.70 -21.87 9.32
N THR A 135 -6.45 -22.22 10.58
CA THR A 135 -5.38 -21.61 11.38
C THR A 135 -4.00 -21.95 10.82
N GLY A 136 -3.77 -23.20 10.42
CA GLY A 136 -2.51 -23.64 9.83
C GLY A 136 -2.18 -22.91 8.51
N ALA A 137 -3.18 -22.73 7.64
CA ALA A 137 -3.02 -21.97 6.41
C ALA A 137 -2.72 -20.49 6.68
N ASN A 138 -3.45 -19.85 7.61
CA ASN A 138 -3.24 -18.45 7.97
C ASN A 138 -1.84 -18.21 8.58
N LEU A 139 -1.40 -19.10 9.48
CA LEU A 139 -0.06 -19.05 10.07
C LEU A 139 1.04 -19.24 9.03
N GLY A 140 0.89 -20.21 8.12
CA GLY A 140 1.86 -20.46 7.06
C GLY A 140 2.03 -19.27 6.13
N LEU A 141 0.92 -18.69 5.67
CA LEU A 141 0.93 -17.49 4.81
C LEU A 141 1.51 -16.26 5.54
N THR A 142 1.13 -16.06 6.80
CA THR A 142 1.66 -14.95 7.62
C THR A 142 3.16 -15.12 7.88
N LEU A 143 3.64 -16.34 8.13
CA LEU A 143 5.06 -16.64 8.32
C LEU A 143 5.87 -16.23 7.10
N VAL A 144 5.43 -16.64 5.90
CA VAL A 144 6.10 -16.29 4.64
C VAL A 144 6.16 -14.77 4.46
N ALA A 145 5.02 -14.09 4.62
CA ALA A 145 4.97 -12.62 4.49
C ALA A 145 5.90 -11.91 5.49
N THR A 146 5.92 -12.36 6.74
CA THR A 146 6.71 -11.73 7.81
C THR A 146 8.21 -12.00 7.63
N VAL A 147 8.60 -13.22 7.27
CA VAL A 147 10.01 -13.58 7.02
C VAL A 147 10.57 -12.76 5.87
N LEU A 148 9.80 -12.57 4.78
CA LEU A 148 10.22 -11.75 3.66
C LEU A 148 10.53 -10.31 4.07
N VAL A 149 9.66 -9.69 4.87
CA VAL A 149 9.87 -8.32 5.37
C VAL A 149 11.05 -8.25 6.36
N VAL A 150 11.10 -9.13 7.35
CA VAL A 150 12.09 -9.05 8.44
C VAL A 150 13.51 -9.39 7.96
N VAL A 151 13.65 -10.29 6.99
CA VAL A 151 14.95 -10.77 6.50
C VAL A 151 15.45 -9.98 5.30
N PHE A 152 14.60 -9.69 4.32
CA PHE A 152 15.04 -9.13 3.03
C PHE A 152 14.84 -7.62 2.91
N ALA A 153 13.67 -7.09 3.31
CA ALA A 153 13.35 -5.67 3.15
C ALA A 153 12.51 -5.14 4.32
N PRO A 154 13.13 -4.71 5.43
CA PRO A 154 12.39 -4.21 6.60
C PRO A 154 11.63 -2.90 6.30
N THR A 155 12.06 -2.15 5.28
CA THR A 155 11.39 -0.95 4.77
C THR A 155 10.07 -1.25 4.05
N ALA A 156 9.76 -2.52 3.77
CA ALA A 156 8.49 -2.93 3.17
C ALA A 156 7.35 -3.13 4.19
N ALA A 157 7.65 -3.07 5.49
CA ALA A 157 6.65 -3.19 6.55
C ALA A 157 5.65 -2.02 6.50
N GLY A 158 4.37 -2.28 6.82
CA GLY A 158 3.36 -1.23 6.84
C GLY A 158 2.84 -0.81 5.45
N PRO A 159 2.09 0.30 5.36
CA PRO A 159 1.40 0.71 4.15
C PRO A 159 2.32 1.34 3.10
N GLY A 160 3.33 2.11 3.50
CA GLY A 160 4.21 2.85 2.58
C GLY A 160 3.72 4.27 2.24
N ILE A 161 2.51 4.65 2.65
CA ILE A 161 1.95 5.99 2.38
C ILE A 161 2.69 7.08 3.18
N PRO A 162 2.97 6.93 4.49
CA PRO A 162 3.76 7.92 5.24
C PRO A 162 5.13 8.17 4.62
N GLU A 163 5.77 7.13 4.08
CA GLU A 163 7.06 7.18 3.40
C GLU A 163 6.97 8.00 2.10
N ILE A 164 5.93 7.76 1.28
CA ILE A 164 5.69 8.57 0.08
C ILE A 164 5.39 10.03 0.46
N LYS A 165 4.60 10.27 1.51
CA LYS A 165 4.27 11.62 1.99
C LYS A 165 5.53 12.36 2.46
N ALA A 166 6.40 11.69 3.22
CA ALA A 166 7.70 12.24 3.60
C ALA A 166 8.56 12.57 2.35
N TYR A 167 8.58 11.65 1.38
CA TYR A 167 9.33 11.84 0.15
C TYR A 167 8.82 12.97 -0.74
N LEU A 168 7.50 13.17 -0.88
CA LEU A 168 6.94 14.30 -1.63
C LEU A 168 7.07 15.63 -0.88
N ASN A 169 7.35 15.58 0.43
CA ASN A 169 7.65 16.74 1.27
C ASN A 169 9.14 17.11 1.32
N GLY A 170 10.00 16.37 0.61
CA GLY A 170 11.41 16.70 0.48
C GLY A 170 12.36 15.79 1.23
N VAL A 171 11.88 14.72 1.87
CA VAL A 171 12.74 13.82 2.67
C VAL A 171 13.15 12.61 1.82
N ASP A 172 14.42 12.50 1.43
CA ASP A 172 14.94 11.30 0.78
C ASP A 172 15.48 10.30 1.81
N THR A 173 15.01 9.07 1.73
CA THR A 173 15.50 7.96 2.56
C THR A 173 16.06 6.86 1.67
N PRO A 174 17.22 6.28 2.04
CA PRO A 174 17.92 5.34 1.18
C PRO A 174 17.09 4.06 0.97
N ASN A 175 17.04 3.60 -0.27
CA ASN A 175 16.35 2.36 -0.69
C ASN A 175 14.83 2.32 -0.44
N MET A 176 14.18 3.47 -0.27
CA MET A 176 12.73 3.54 -0.04
C MET A 176 11.90 3.01 -1.22
N PHE A 177 12.35 3.27 -2.45
CA PHE A 177 11.71 2.81 -3.70
C PHE A 177 12.50 1.70 -4.41
N GLY A 178 13.23 0.88 -3.65
CA GLY A 178 14.03 -0.20 -4.21
C GLY A 178 13.19 -1.32 -4.86
N ALA A 179 13.73 -1.95 -5.90
CA ALA A 179 13.07 -3.10 -6.55
C ALA A 179 12.86 -4.28 -5.58
N THR A 180 13.79 -4.50 -4.65
CA THR A 180 13.67 -5.50 -3.58
C THR A 180 12.49 -5.20 -2.66
N THR A 181 12.36 -3.95 -2.22
CA THR A 181 11.22 -3.47 -1.41
C THR A 181 9.91 -3.69 -2.15
N MET A 182 9.84 -3.36 -3.44
CA MET A 182 8.66 -3.57 -4.28
C MET A 182 8.28 -5.06 -4.35
N LEU A 183 9.23 -5.95 -4.66
CA LEU A 183 8.96 -7.39 -4.77
C LEU A 183 8.52 -8.01 -3.44
N VAL A 184 9.20 -7.66 -2.34
CA VAL A 184 8.83 -8.11 -0.99
C VAL A 184 7.44 -7.60 -0.62
N LYS A 185 7.10 -6.36 -0.96
CA LYS A 185 5.79 -5.76 -0.68
C LYS A 185 4.67 -6.45 -1.48
N ILE A 186 4.90 -6.79 -2.76
CA ILE A 186 3.94 -7.54 -3.60
C ILE A 186 3.67 -8.94 -3.01
N VAL A 187 4.72 -9.75 -2.77
CA VAL A 187 4.55 -11.13 -2.29
C VAL A 187 4.05 -11.14 -0.85
N GLY A 188 4.56 -10.24 -0.01
CA GLY A 188 4.14 -10.10 1.37
C GLY A 188 2.69 -9.63 1.52
N SER A 189 2.21 -8.70 0.67
CA SER A 189 0.80 -8.28 0.70
C SER A 189 -0.13 -9.41 0.25
N ILE A 190 0.26 -10.19 -0.77
CA ILE A 190 -0.52 -11.37 -1.19
C ILE A 190 -0.66 -12.36 -0.03
N GLY A 191 0.45 -12.69 0.64
CA GLY A 191 0.45 -13.60 1.79
C GLY A 191 -0.35 -13.07 2.98
N ALA A 192 -0.15 -11.81 3.36
CA ALA A 192 -0.83 -11.20 4.51
C ALA A 192 -2.35 -11.09 4.32
N VAL A 193 -2.80 -10.66 3.14
CA VAL A 193 -4.25 -10.53 2.86
C VAL A 193 -4.89 -11.90 2.64
N ALA A 194 -4.22 -12.83 1.93
CA ALA A 194 -4.73 -14.19 1.76
C ALA A 194 -4.79 -14.99 3.08
N ALA A 195 -3.95 -14.65 4.06
CA ALA A 195 -4.01 -15.18 5.42
C ALA A 195 -5.28 -14.74 6.19
N GLY A 196 -6.09 -13.82 5.67
CA GLY A 196 -7.27 -13.31 6.37
C GLY A 196 -6.92 -12.47 7.60
N LEU A 197 -5.72 -11.90 7.64
CA LEU A 197 -5.41 -10.84 8.59
C LEU A 197 -6.29 -9.63 8.29
N ASP A 198 -6.63 -8.87 9.34
CA ASP A 198 -7.44 -7.67 9.22
C ASP A 198 -6.60 -6.51 8.64
N LEU A 199 -6.26 -6.63 7.35
CA LEU A 199 -5.39 -5.76 6.58
C LEU A 199 -5.92 -5.63 5.14
N GLY A 200 -5.65 -4.48 4.53
CA GLY A 200 -5.91 -4.22 3.10
C GLY A 200 -4.64 -4.23 2.25
N LYS A 201 -4.77 -4.66 0.99
CA LYS A 201 -3.73 -4.51 -0.07
C LYS A 201 -3.61 -3.07 -0.60
N GLU A 202 -4.63 -2.24 -0.35
CA GLU A 202 -4.77 -0.91 -0.95
C GLU A 202 -3.64 0.05 -0.59
N GLY A 203 -3.20 0.09 0.68
CA GLY A 203 -2.07 0.91 1.10
C GLY A 203 -0.76 0.53 0.39
N PRO A 204 -0.34 -0.74 0.47
CA PRO A 204 0.81 -1.26 -0.27
C PRO A 204 0.79 -0.97 -1.78
N LEU A 205 -0.38 -0.99 -2.44
CA LEU A 205 -0.51 -0.67 -3.87
C LEU A 205 -0.06 0.76 -4.20
N VAL A 206 -0.32 1.74 -3.33
CA VAL A 206 0.15 3.13 -3.50
C VAL A 206 1.68 3.21 -3.53
N HIS A 207 2.33 2.48 -2.62
CA HIS A 207 3.78 2.42 -2.55
C HIS A 207 4.39 1.63 -3.71
N ILE A 208 3.76 0.53 -4.13
CA ILE A 208 4.16 -0.23 -5.32
C ILE A 208 4.10 0.65 -6.58
N GLY A 209 3.03 1.43 -6.77
CA GLY A 209 2.92 2.38 -7.89
C GLY A 209 4.04 3.43 -7.87
N SER A 210 4.39 3.93 -6.69
CA SER A 210 5.51 4.86 -6.50
C SER A 210 6.88 4.22 -6.77
N CYS A 211 7.08 2.95 -6.38
CA CYS A 211 8.27 2.17 -6.73
C CYS A 211 8.39 2.00 -8.24
N ILE A 212 7.33 1.61 -8.94
CA ILE A 212 7.30 1.47 -10.40
C ILE A 212 7.70 2.80 -11.07
N ALA A 213 7.13 3.91 -10.60
CA ALA A 213 7.49 5.25 -11.06
C ALA A 213 8.98 5.57 -10.84
N SER A 214 9.52 5.32 -9.65
CA SER A 214 10.94 5.56 -9.38
C SER A 214 11.86 4.66 -10.23
N LEU A 215 11.50 3.38 -10.43
CA LEU A 215 12.27 2.43 -11.23
C LEU A 215 12.25 2.81 -12.72
N LEU A 216 11.11 3.25 -13.26
CA LEU A 216 10.99 3.70 -14.65
C LEU A 216 11.66 5.06 -14.89
N GLY A 217 11.70 5.95 -13.89
CA GLY A 217 12.33 7.26 -14.02
C GLY A 217 13.86 7.22 -13.92
N GLN A 218 14.41 6.40 -13.02
CA GLN A 218 15.85 6.40 -12.69
C GLN A 218 16.59 5.11 -13.05
N GLY A 219 15.88 4.05 -13.43
CA GLY A 219 16.49 2.76 -13.75
C GLY A 219 16.90 1.93 -12.52
N GLY A 220 16.47 2.29 -11.31
CA GLY A 220 16.66 1.48 -10.09
C GLY A 220 17.78 1.93 -9.14
N PRO A 221 18.03 1.17 -8.06
CA PRO A 221 19.06 1.47 -7.06
C PRO A 221 20.46 1.48 -7.68
N ASP A 222 21.38 2.29 -7.14
CA ASP A 222 22.75 2.48 -7.66
C ASP A 222 23.49 1.19 -8.07
N ASN A 223 23.29 0.10 -7.33
CA ASN A 223 23.93 -1.19 -7.59
C ASN A 223 23.39 -1.96 -8.81
N HIS A 224 22.15 -1.70 -9.24
CA HIS A 224 21.50 -2.34 -10.40
C HIS A 224 20.90 -1.30 -11.36
N ARG A 225 21.49 -0.10 -11.43
CA ARG A 225 21.02 0.99 -12.29
C ARG A 225 21.03 0.56 -13.76
N ILE A 226 19.84 0.48 -14.33
CA ILE A 226 19.60 0.30 -15.77
C ILE A 226 20.01 1.61 -16.46
N LYS A 227 21.27 1.70 -16.91
CA LYS A 227 21.84 2.90 -17.55
C LYS A 227 21.44 3.02 -19.03
N TRP A 228 20.16 3.25 -19.32
CA TRP A 228 19.76 3.59 -20.69
C TRP A 228 20.03 5.06 -20.98
N ARG A 229 20.45 5.40 -22.20
CA ARG A 229 20.81 6.78 -22.59
C ARG A 229 19.68 7.78 -22.37
N TRP A 230 18.43 7.37 -22.56
CA TRP A 230 17.25 8.24 -22.42
C TRP A 230 16.88 8.52 -20.95
N LEU A 231 17.17 7.61 -20.02
CA LEU A 231 16.91 7.78 -18.58
C LEU A 231 17.77 8.87 -17.93
N ARG A 232 18.93 9.22 -18.52
CA ARG A 232 19.80 10.29 -17.99
C ARG A 232 19.10 11.64 -17.93
N TYR A 233 18.17 11.89 -18.84
CA TYR A 233 17.47 13.17 -18.92
C TYR A 233 16.42 13.33 -17.79
N PHE A 234 15.93 12.21 -17.26
CA PHE A 234 14.96 12.16 -16.15
C PHE A 234 15.61 11.97 -14.79
N ASN A 235 16.95 11.94 -14.74
CA ASN A 235 17.70 11.82 -13.51
C ASN A 235 17.81 13.18 -12.77
N ASN A 236 16.65 13.80 -12.54
CA ASN A 236 16.47 15.04 -11.82
C ASN A 236 15.37 14.84 -10.77
N ASP A 237 15.56 15.33 -9.55
CA ASP A 237 14.63 15.09 -8.44
C ASP A 237 13.25 15.67 -8.69
N ARG A 238 13.16 16.77 -9.46
CA ARG A 238 11.88 17.35 -9.87
C ARG A 238 11.06 16.42 -10.77
N ASP A 239 11.66 15.85 -11.81
CA ASP A 239 10.94 14.94 -12.72
C ASP A 239 10.64 13.61 -12.05
N ARG A 240 11.54 13.15 -11.18
CA ARG A 240 11.35 11.97 -10.34
C ARG A 240 10.15 12.14 -9.40
N ARG A 241 10.04 13.29 -8.71
CA ARG A 241 8.90 13.64 -7.85
C ARG A 241 7.59 13.64 -8.64
N ASP A 242 7.58 14.30 -9.79
CA ASP A 242 6.41 14.33 -10.68
C ASP A 242 5.96 12.90 -11.05
N LEU A 243 6.91 12.03 -11.40
CA LEU A 243 6.61 10.65 -11.80
C LEU A 243 6.14 9.80 -10.61
N ILE A 244 6.77 9.94 -9.44
CA ILE A 244 6.33 9.28 -8.20
C ILE A 244 4.92 9.70 -7.82
N THR A 245 4.57 10.97 -8.04
CA THR A 245 3.21 11.48 -7.84
C THR A 245 2.21 10.83 -8.79
N CYS A 246 2.58 10.60 -10.07
CA CYS A 246 1.77 9.78 -10.97
C CYS A 246 1.63 8.33 -10.47
N GLY A 247 2.70 7.76 -9.91
CA GLY A 247 2.74 6.41 -9.36
C GLY A 247 1.84 6.24 -8.13
N SER A 248 1.88 7.17 -7.18
CA SER A 248 1.02 7.16 -6.00
C SER A 248 -0.45 7.32 -6.39
N ALA A 249 -0.78 8.27 -7.28
CA ALA A 249 -2.14 8.45 -7.81
C ALA A 249 -2.63 7.18 -8.54
N SER A 250 -1.76 6.56 -9.34
CA SER A 250 -2.07 5.31 -10.06
C SER A 250 -2.30 4.15 -9.12
N GLY A 251 -1.54 4.04 -8.02
CA GLY A 251 -1.73 2.99 -7.03
C GLY A 251 -3.05 3.13 -6.25
N VAL A 252 -3.43 4.35 -5.88
CA VAL A 252 -4.74 4.63 -5.25
C VAL A 252 -5.88 4.37 -6.25
N CYS A 253 -5.72 4.79 -7.50
CA CYS A 253 -6.66 4.48 -8.56
C CYS A 253 -6.77 2.96 -8.80
N ALA A 254 -5.66 2.22 -8.69
CA ALA A 254 -5.68 0.78 -8.86
C ALA A 254 -6.40 0.07 -7.71
N ALA A 255 -6.26 0.62 -6.51
CA ALA A 255 -6.91 0.16 -5.29
C ALA A 255 -8.43 0.35 -5.31
N PHE A 256 -8.89 1.59 -5.51
CA PHE A 256 -10.31 1.95 -5.38
C PHE A 256 -11.04 2.10 -6.73
N ARG A 257 -10.34 1.89 -7.85
CA ARG A 257 -10.87 2.03 -9.21
C ARG A 257 -11.47 3.41 -9.52
N SER A 258 -11.01 4.44 -8.81
CA SER A 258 -11.44 5.83 -8.99
C SER A 258 -10.29 6.67 -9.55
N PRO A 259 -10.30 7.02 -10.85
CA PRO A 259 -9.20 7.78 -11.45
C PRO A 259 -9.14 9.20 -10.88
N VAL A 260 -10.29 9.87 -10.79
CA VAL A 260 -10.39 11.21 -10.20
C VAL A 260 -10.06 11.17 -8.71
N GLY A 261 -10.58 10.16 -7.97
CA GLY A 261 -10.27 9.99 -6.56
C GLY A 261 -8.77 9.77 -6.29
N GLY A 262 -8.08 9.01 -7.13
CA GLY A 262 -6.63 8.82 -7.03
C GLY A 262 -5.83 10.10 -7.27
N VAL A 263 -6.26 10.94 -8.21
CA VAL A 263 -5.64 12.25 -8.46
C VAL A 263 -5.89 13.22 -7.30
N LEU A 264 -7.13 13.29 -6.79
CA LEU A 264 -7.47 14.13 -5.64
C LEU A 264 -6.73 13.68 -4.38
N PHE A 265 -6.64 12.38 -4.12
CA PHE A 265 -5.84 11.87 -3.01
C PHE A 265 -4.36 12.26 -3.13
N ALA A 266 -3.76 12.15 -4.32
CA ALA A 266 -2.38 12.57 -4.51
C ALA A 266 -2.19 14.08 -4.33
N LEU A 267 -3.19 14.89 -4.72
CA LEU A 267 -3.23 16.34 -4.55
C LEU A 267 -3.40 16.79 -3.10
N GLU A 268 -4.29 16.14 -2.35
CA GLU A 268 -4.69 16.55 -1.00
C GLU A 268 -3.78 15.95 0.07
N GLU A 269 -3.50 14.65 -0.03
CA GLU A 269 -2.88 13.91 1.06
C GLU A 269 -1.38 13.69 0.93
N VAL A 270 -0.86 13.68 -0.30
CA VAL A 270 0.51 13.25 -0.56
C VAL A 270 1.41 14.40 -1.00
N ALA A 271 0.93 15.31 -1.86
CA ALA A 271 1.73 16.40 -2.41
C ALA A 271 1.42 17.76 -1.75
N THR A 272 2.46 18.48 -1.31
CA THR A 272 2.35 19.85 -0.77
C THR A 272 2.26 20.94 -1.83
N TRP A 273 2.79 20.69 -3.04
CA TRP A 273 2.83 21.67 -4.11
C TRP A 273 2.61 21.01 -5.47
N TRP A 274 1.81 21.65 -6.32
CA TRP A 274 1.33 21.06 -7.57
C TRP A 274 1.39 22.01 -8.77
N ARG A 275 1.77 21.47 -9.93
CA ARG A 275 1.75 22.20 -11.22
C ARG A 275 0.55 21.76 -12.06
N SER A 276 -0.12 22.69 -12.74
CA SER A 276 -1.29 22.36 -13.60
C SER A 276 -0.99 21.32 -14.68
N ALA A 277 0.22 21.32 -15.26
CA ALA A 277 0.63 20.30 -16.23
C ALA A 277 0.89 18.90 -15.63
N LEU A 278 1.11 18.80 -14.31
CA LEU A 278 1.19 17.52 -13.62
C LEU A 278 -0.20 16.89 -13.50
N LEU A 279 -1.25 17.69 -13.25
CA LEU A 279 -2.64 17.24 -13.14
C LEU A 279 -3.07 16.39 -14.33
N TRP A 280 -2.82 16.88 -15.54
CA TRP A 280 -3.20 16.16 -16.76
C TRP A 280 -2.43 14.86 -16.95
N ARG A 281 -1.14 14.83 -16.58
CA ARG A 281 -0.30 13.63 -16.66
C ARG A 281 -0.72 12.58 -15.63
N THR A 282 -1.03 13.00 -14.40
CA THR A 282 -1.50 12.09 -13.34
C THR A 282 -2.86 11.54 -13.69
N PHE A 283 -3.79 12.39 -14.14
CA PHE A 283 -5.12 11.96 -14.61
C PHE A 283 -5.01 10.95 -15.74
N PHE A 284 -4.20 11.23 -16.76
CA PHE A 284 -3.94 10.28 -17.84
C PHE A 284 -3.38 8.95 -17.35
N SER A 285 -2.40 8.97 -16.43
CA SER A 285 -1.83 7.77 -15.83
C SER A 285 -2.89 6.93 -15.10
N THR A 286 -3.75 7.56 -14.28
CA THR A 286 -4.87 6.88 -13.62
C THR A 286 -5.93 6.36 -14.58
N ALA A 287 -6.20 7.07 -15.68
CA ALA A 287 -7.14 6.60 -16.71
C ALA A 287 -6.63 5.31 -17.38
N VAL A 288 -5.33 5.22 -17.66
CA VAL A 288 -4.69 3.99 -18.17
C VAL A 288 -4.89 2.83 -17.19
N VAL A 289 -4.72 3.05 -15.87
CA VAL A 289 -4.97 2.02 -14.84
C VAL A 289 -6.40 1.49 -14.95
N VAL A 290 -7.40 2.36 -15.04
CA VAL A 290 -8.81 1.96 -15.13
C VAL A 290 -9.07 1.14 -16.40
N VAL A 291 -8.51 1.54 -17.55
CA VAL A 291 -8.63 0.80 -18.81
C VAL A 291 -8.04 -0.60 -18.68
N VAL A 292 -6.84 -0.73 -18.09
CA VAL A 292 -6.20 -2.04 -17.86
C VAL A 292 -7.05 -2.92 -16.94
N LEU A 293 -7.53 -2.37 -15.83
CA LEU A 293 -8.39 -3.11 -14.90
C LEU A 293 -9.71 -3.54 -15.57
N ARG A 294 -10.36 -2.66 -16.34
CA ARG A 294 -11.60 -2.96 -17.07
C ARG A 294 -11.37 -4.06 -18.13
N ALA A 295 -10.30 -3.96 -18.91
CA ALA A 295 -9.95 -4.99 -19.89
C ALA A 295 -9.71 -6.35 -19.23
N PHE A 296 -9.02 -6.37 -18.09
CA PHE A 296 -8.78 -7.60 -17.34
C PHE A 296 -10.07 -8.22 -16.80
N ILE A 297 -10.99 -7.42 -16.26
CA ILE A 297 -12.30 -7.91 -15.78
C ILE A 297 -13.09 -8.56 -16.90
N GLU A 298 -13.09 -7.97 -18.10
CA GLU A 298 -13.77 -8.55 -19.26
C GLU A 298 -13.16 -9.90 -19.67
N ILE A 299 -11.83 -9.99 -19.65
CA ILE A 299 -11.12 -11.26 -19.89
C ILE A 299 -11.51 -12.29 -18.82
N CYS A 300 -11.62 -11.90 -17.57
CA CYS A 300 -12.00 -12.80 -16.48
C CYS A 300 -13.46 -13.24 -16.53
N ASN A 301 -14.37 -12.38 -17.02
CA ASN A 301 -15.77 -12.71 -17.26
C ASN A 301 -15.93 -13.86 -18.25
N SER A 302 -14.98 -14.02 -19.19
CA SER A 302 -14.92 -15.15 -20.13
C SER A 302 -14.62 -16.52 -19.47
N GLY A 303 -14.41 -16.56 -18.14
CA GLY A 303 -14.24 -17.79 -17.36
C GLY A 303 -12.81 -18.31 -17.27
N LYS A 304 -11.82 -17.56 -17.78
CA LYS A 304 -10.41 -17.97 -17.84
C LYS A 304 -9.58 -17.63 -16.59
N CYS A 305 -10.09 -16.81 -15.67
CA CYS A 305 -9.34 -16.31 -14.51
C CYS A 305 -9.53 -17.13 -13.22
N GLY A 306 -9.93 -18.40 -13.33
CA GLY A 306 -10.15 -19.28 -12.18
C GLY A 306 -11.54 -19.16 -11.56
N LEU A 307 -11.72 -19.80 -10.41
CA LEU A 307 -13.04 -20.02 -9.78
C LEU A 307 -13.61 -18.75 -9.11
N PHE A 308 -12.75 -17.77 -8.79
CA PHE A 308 -13.09 -16.63 -7.91
C PHE A 308 -12.94 -15.24 -8.56
N GLY A 309 -12.40 -15.14 -9.78
CA GLY A 309 -12.02 -13.87 -10.41
C GLY A 309 -13.14 -12.94 -10.92
N LYS A 310 -14.42 -13.22 -10.63
CA LYS A 310 -15.57 -12.45 -11.17
C LYS A 310 -16.05 -11.35 -10.22
N GLY A 311 -15.88 -11.53 -8.90
CA GLY A 311 -16.42 -10.64 -7.88
C GLY A 311 -15.42 -9.61 -7.38
N GLY A 312 -14.19 -10.02 -7.06
CA GLY A 312 -13.25 -9.30 -6.19
C GLY A 312 -12.76 -7.91 -6.64
N LEU A 313 -12.94 -7.54 -7.91
CA LEU A 313 -12.41 -6.29 -8.47
C LEU A 313 -13.35 -5.07 -8.35
N ILE A 314 -14.59 -5.23 -7.89
CA ILE A 314 -15.57 -4.13 -7.75
C ILE A 314 -16.10 -4.10 -6.32
N MET A 315 -15.61 -3.21 -5.45
CA MET A 315 -16.05 -3.19 -4.04
C MET A 315 -17.49 -2.68 -3.84
N PHE A 316 -17.95 -1.80 -4.73
CA PHE A 316 -19.25 -1.15 -4.63
C PHE A 316 -19.82 -0.90 -6.03
N ASP A 317 -21.09 -1.26 -6.24
CA ASP A 317 -21.82 -0.99 -7.47
C ASP A 317 -23.19 -0.37 -7.12
N VAL A 318 -23.45 0.82 -7.67
CA VAL A 318 -24.67 1.62 -7.42
C VAL A 318 -25.53 1.73 -8.67
N SER A 319 -25.19 1.00 -9.74
CA SER A 319 -25.78 1.20 -11.07
C SER A 319 -27.30 1.00 -11.11
N HIS A 320 -27.91 0.41 -10.08
CA HIS A 320 -29.32 0.01 -10.04
C HIS A 320 -30.14 0.57 -8.86
N VAL A 321 -29.61 1.51 -8.07
CA VAL A 321 -30.33 2.03 -6.89
C VAL A 321 -30.73 3.50 -7.07
N GLU A 322 -32.04 3.75 -7.23
CA GLU A 322 -32.60 5.11 -7.16
C GLU A 322 -32.72 5.56 -5.70
N VAL A 323 -31.78 6.38 -5.22
CA VAL A 323 -31.81 6.92 -3.87
C VAL A 323 -32.59 8.23 -3.85
N ARG A 324 -33.72 8.26 -3.14
CA ARG A 324 -34.45 9.51 -2.83
C ARG A 324 -34.19 9.89 -1.37
N TYR A 325 -33.55 11.04 -1.16
CA TYR A 325 -33.29 11.60 0.16
C TYR A 325 -34.19 12.81 0.42
N HIS A 326 -34.60 12.96 1.68
CA HIS A 326 -35.34 14.11 2.18
C HIS A 326 -34.44 14.95 3.10
N ALA A 327 -34.78 16.23 3.29
CA ALA A 327 -33.99 17.12 4.15
C ALA A 327 -33.90 16.62 5.60
N VAL A 328 -34.89 15.85 6.07
CA VAL A 328 -34.88 15.23 7.41
C VAL A 328 -33.76 14.19 7.54
N ASP A 329 -33.37 13.53 6.44
CA ASP A 329 -32.31 12.53 6.45
C ASP A 329 -30.91 13.15 6.66
N ILE A 330 -30.76 14.47 6.54
CA ILE A 330 -29.49 15.17 6.84
C ILE A 330 -29.10 15.02 8.31
N ILE A 331 -30.09 14.96 9.22
CA ILE A 331 -29.85 14.83 10.66
C ILE A 331 -29.13 13.51 10.97
N PRO A 332 -29.66 12.33 10.61
CA PRO A 332 -28.98 11.06 10.87
C PRO A 332 -27.64 10.94 10.12
N VAL A 333 -27.52 11.49 8.90
CA VAL A 333 -26.23 11.54 8.17
C VAL A 333 -25.18 12.35 8.96
N THR A 334 -25.57 13.49 9.51
CA THR A 334 -24.69 14.34 10.31
C THR A 334 -24.28 13.64 11.60
N LEU A 335 -25.21 12.95 12.28
CA LEU A 335 -24.91 12.18 13.48
C LEU A 335 -23.90 11.07 13.21
N ILE A 336 -24.04 10.34 12.10
CA ILE A 336 -23.05 9.34 11.67
C ILE A 336 -21.68 9.96 11.49
N GLY A 337 -21.60 11.14 10.86
CA GLY A 337 -20.35 11.91 10.74
C GLY A 337 -19.70 12.23 12.09
N VAL A 338 -20.50 12.71 13.06
CA VAL A 338 -20.01 13.02 14.41
C VAL A 338 -19.52 11.75 15.13
N PHE A 339 -20.28 10.66 15.06
CA PHE A 339 -19.86 9.38 15.65
C PHE A 339 -18.59 8.83 15.00
N GLY A 340 -18.48 8.89 13.67
CA GLY A 340 -17.29 8.49 12.92
C GLY A 340 -16.05 9.28 13.33
N GLY A 341 -16.15 10.61 13.47
CA GLY A 341 -15.05 11.45 13.92
C GLY A 341 -14.59 11.17 15.37
N ILE A 342 -15.53 10.94 16.29
CA ILE A 342 -15.20 10.59 17.69
C ILE A 342 -14.55 9.21 17.76
N LEU A 343 -15.12 8.22 17.07
CA LEU A 343 -14.59 6.86 17.05
C LEU A 343 -13.23 6.79 16.37
N GLY A 344 -13.02 7.51 15.26
CA GLY A 344 -11.73 7.60 14.56
C GLY A 344 -10.64 8.25 15.42
N SER A 345 -10.96 9.34 16.10
CA SER A 345 -10.04 9.97 17.07
C SER A 345 -9.64 9.01 18.20
N LEU A 346 -10.61 8.30 18.77
CA LEU A 346 -10.35 7.29 19.80
C LEU A 346 -9.50 6.13 19.25
N TYR A 347 -9.82 5.66 18.05
CA TYR A 347 -9.07 4.59 17.38
C TYR A 347 -7.61 4.99 17.18
N ASN A 348 -7.34 6.20 16.67
CA ASN A 348 -6.00 6.74 16.49
C ASN A 348 -5.22 6.83 17.81
N HIS A 349 -5.86 7.26 18.90
CA HIS A 349 -5.24 7.31 20.23
C HIS A 349 -4.86 5.93 20.76
N LEU A 350 -5.74 4.93 20.58
CA LEU A 350 -5.48 3.55 20.98
C LEU A 350 -4.40 2.91 20.11
N LEU A 351 -4.48 3.12 18.79
CA LEU A 351 -3.51 2.64 17.81
C LEU A 351 -2.10 3.12 18.15
N HIS A 352 -1.95 4.40 18.48
CA HIS A 352 -0.66 4.97 18.89
C HIS A 352 -0.08 4.29 20.14
N LYS A 353 -0.92 3.94 21.12
CA LYS A 353 -0.48 3.20 22.31
C LYS A 353 -0.02 1.78 21.96
N VAL A 354 -0.74 1.08 21.08
CA VAL A 354 -0.38 -0.26 20.61
C VAL A 354 0.94 -0.22 19.83
N LEU A 355 1.12 0.75 18.93
CA LEU A 355 2.36 0.92 18.17
C LEU A 355 3.57 1.22 19.06
N ARG A 356 3.39 1.99 20.15
CA ARG A 356 4.44 2.19 21.16
C ARG A 356 4.85 0.88 21.84
N LEU A 357 3.87 0.04 22.19
CA LEU A 357 4.14 -1.29 22.73
C LEU A 357 4.89 -2.17 21.72
N TYR A 358 4.47 -2.15 20.46
CA TYR A 358 5.11 -2.92 19.39
C TYR A 358 6.53 -2.45 19.14
N ASN A 359 6.82 -1.15 19.25
CA ASN A 359 8.20 -0.64 19.17
C ASN A 359 9.10 -1.26 20.24
N LEU A 360 8.62 -1.42 21.47
CA LEU A 360 9.38 -2.08 22.55
C LEU A 360 9.64 -3.56 22.24
N ILE A 361 8.66 -4.27 21.69
CA ILE A 361 8.80 -5.67 21.27
C ILE A 361 9.76 -5.79 20.08
N ASN A 362 9.64 -4.89 19.11
CA ASN A 362 10.44 -4.85 17.89
C ASN A 362 11.92 -4.57 18.17
N GLN A 363 12.24 -3.88 19.27
CA GLN A 363 13.62 -3.65 19.73
C GLN A 363 14.30 -4.93 20.24
N LYS A 364 13.55 -5.94 20.71
CA LYS A 364 14.11 -7.21 21.20
C LYS A 364 14.67 -8.12 20.10
N GLY A 365 14.55 -7.72 18.83
CA GLY A 365 15.18 -8.40 17.70
C GLY A 365 14.19 -9.07 16.74
N LYS A 366 14.74 -9.67 15.67
CA LYS A 366 13.98 -10.16 14.51
C LYS A 366 12.97 -11.28 14.86
N ILE A 367 13.36 -12.21 15.74
CA ILE A 367 12.50 -13.34 16.14
C ILE A 367 11.24 -12.85 16.85
N HIS A 368 11.35 -11.82 17.70
CA HIS A 368 10.20 -11.23 18.39
C HIS A 368 9.20 -10.59 17.41
N LYS A 369 9.66 -10.01 16.30
CA LYS A 369 8.79 -9.48 15.24
C LYS A 369 7.98 -10.59 14.56
N VAL A 370 8.65 -11.71 14.28
CA VAL A 370 8.01 -12.90 13.67
C VAL A 370 7.01 -13.49 14.64
N LEU A 371 7.39 -13.71 15.89
CA LEU A 371 6.52 -14.28 16.92
C LEU A 371 5.29 -13.40 17.14
N LEU A 372 5.45 -12.08 17.24
CA LEU A 372 4.34 -11.14 17.37
C LEU A 372 3.34 -11.27 16.22
N SER A 373 3.83 -11.32 14.97
CA SER A 373 2.98 -11.45 13.78
C SER A 373 2.22 -12.78 13.76
N LEU A 374 2.87 -13.88 14.17
CA LEU A 374 2.23 -15.20 14.30
C LEU A 374 1.20 -15.26 15.43
N SER A 375 1.47 -14.63 16.58
CA SER A 375 0.52 -14.56 17.69
C SER A 375 -0.74 -13.80 17.30
N VAL A 376 -0.60 -12.68 16.59
CA VAL A 376 -1.76 -11.94 16.06
C VAL A 376 -2.53 -12.80 15.05
N SER A 377 -1.85 -13.46 14.11
CA SER A 377 -2.49 -14.36 13.14
C SER A 377 -3.26 -15.52 13.79
N LEU A 378 -2.70 -16.11 14.84
CA LEU A 378 -3.36 -17.16 15.63
C LEU A 378 -4.63 -16.61 16.30
N PHE A 379 -4.52 -15.45 16.95
CA PHE A 379 -5.66 -14.79 17.60
C PHE A 379 -6.77 -14.47 16.59
N THR A 380 -6.43 -13.85 15.47
CA THR A 380 -7.35 -13.56 14.37
C THR A 380 -8.05 -14.84 13.88
N SER A 381 -7.29 -15.91 13.65
CA SER A 381 -7.85 -17.18 13.13
C SER A 381 -8.85 -17.81 14.10
N VAL A 382 -8.54 -17.82 15.39
CA VAL A 382 -9.42 -18.37 16.44
C VAL A 382 -10.69 -17.53 16.57
N CYS A 383 -10.60 -16.21 16.54
CA CYS A 383 -11.77 -15.34 16.62
C CYS A 383 -12.67 -15.46 15.39
N LEU A 384 -12.11 -15.39 14.17
CA LEU A 384 -12.89 -15.45 12.94
C LEU A 384 -13.61 -16.80 12.76
N TYR A 385 -12.99 -17.92 13.18
CA TYR A 385 -13.63 -19.24 13.11
C TYR A 385 -14.53 -19.53 14.31
N GLY A 386 -14.19 -19.04 15.50
CA GLY A 386 -14.87 -19.36 16.76
C GLY A 386 -16.14 -18.54 17.01
N LEU A 387 -16.14 -17.24 16.69
CA LEU A 387 -17.28 -16.37 16.94
C LEU A 387 -18.55 -16.73 16.16
N PRO A 388 -18.50 -17.22 14.90
CA PRO A 388 -19.68 -17.70 14.19
C PRO A 388 -20.50 -18.77 14.92
N PHE A 389 -19.93 -19.53 15.87
CA PHE A 389 -20.69 -20.48 16.69
C PHE A 389 -21.70 -19.81 17.64
N LEU A 390 -21.54 -18.51 17.92
CA LEU A 390 -22.45 -17.75 18.79
C LEU A 390 -23.65 -17.18 18.02
N ALA A 391 -23.60 -17.17 16.69
CA ALA A 391 -24.65 -16.58 15.87
C ALA A 391 -25.79 -17.57 15.61
N GLU A 392 -27.02 -17.06 15.57
CA GLU A 392 -28.20 -17.85 15.27
C GLU A 392 -28.35 -18.11 13.77
N CYS A 393 -28.85 -19.29 13.41
CA CYS A 393 -29.11 -19.65 12.03
C CYS A 393 -30.37 -18.97 11.50
N LYS A 394 -30.27 -18.33 10.33
CA LYS A 394 -31.39 -17.69 9.65
C LYS A 394 -31.85 -18.49 8.44
N PRO A 395 -33.17 -18.55 8.16
CA PRO A 395 -33.67 -19.25 6.99
C PRO A 395 -33.32 -18.49 5.70
N CYS A 396 -32.95 -19.23 4.65
CA CYS A 396 -32.80 -18.69 3.31
C CYS A 396 -34.16 -18.17 2.80
N ASN A 397 -34.21 -16.95 2.28
CA ASN A 397 -35.42 -16.43 1.65
C ASN A 397 -35.46 -16.87 0.17
N PRO A 398 -36.46 -17.66 -0.27
CA PRO A 398 -36.56 -18.14 -1.64
C PRO A 398 -36.87 -17.05 -2.67
N SER A 399 -37.21 -15.83 -2.22
CA SER A 399 -37.50 -14.68 -3.10
C SER A 399 -36.25 -13.93 -3.58
N ILE A 400 -35.06 -14.29 -3.11
CA ILE A 400 -33.79 -13.68 -3.52
C ILE A 400 -33.21 -14.55 -4.64
N ASP A 401 -32.89 -13.94 -5.79
CA ASP A 401 -32.36 -14.64 -6.99
C ASP A 401 -30.99 -15.32 -6.77
N GLU A 402 -30.36 -15.12 -5.60
CA GLU A 402 -29.09 -15.75 -5.23
C GLU A 402 -29.29 -17.14 -4.60
N ALA A 403 -28.54 -18.13 -5.08
CA ALA A 403 -28.59 -19.50 -4.58
C ALA A 403 -28.08 -19.58 -3.12
N CYS A 404 -29.00 -19.76 -2.17
CA CYS A 404 -28.70 -19.93 -0.75
C CYS A 404 -28.80 -21.42 -0.36
N PRO A 405 -27.78 -22.04 0.27
CA PRO A 405 -26.48 -21.50 0.72
C PRO A 405 -25.34 -21.61 -0.32
N THR A 406 -24.38 -20.67 -0.28
CA THR A 406 -23.24 -20.59 -1.23
C THR A 406 -21.97 -21.28 -0.73
N ASN A 407 -22.03 -22.56 -0.36
CA ASN A 407 -20.84 -23.25 0.22
C ASN A 407 -19.72 -23.53 -0.81
N GLY A 408 -20.03 -23.56 -2.12
CA GLY A 408 -19.08 -23.93 -3.18
C GLY A 408 -18.53 -22.77 -4.03
N ARG A 409 -18.93 -21.52 -3.77
CA ARG A 409 -18.50 -20.33 -4.53
C ARG A 409 -18.35 -19.11 -3.62
N SER A 410 -17.70 -18.05 -4.10
CA SER A 410 -17.79 -16.72 -3.47
C SER A 410 -19.23 -16.22 -3.59
N GLY A 411 -19.80 -15.70 -2.50
CA GLY A 411 -21.17 -15.21 -2.47
C GLY A 411 -21.69 -15.02 -1.05
N ASN A 412 -22.85 -14.37 -0.96
CA ASN A 412 -23.61 -14.19 0.27
C ASN A 412 -24.17 -15.51 0.79
N PHE A 413 -24.52 -15.56 2.08
CA PHE A 413 -25.19 -16.70 2.72
C PHE A 413 -24.33 -17.96 2.87
N LYS A 414 -23.32 -17.90 3.74
CA LYS A 414 -22.51 -19.06 4.12
C LYS A 414 -23.23 -19.92 5.16
N GLN A 415 -23.26 -21.23 4.92
CA GLN A 415 -23.74 -22.18 5.91
C GLN A 415 -22.60 -22.56 6.85
N PHE A 416 -22.80 -22.30 8.14
CA PHE A 416 -21.84 -22.68 9.18
C PHE A 416 -22.62 -23.14 10.41
N ASN A 417 -22.46 -24.42 10.77
CA ASN A 417 -23.16 -25.02 11.92
C ASN A 417 -24.70 -24.82 11.87
N CYS A 418 -25.28 -24.87 10.66
CA CYS A 418 -26.71 -24.66 10.42
C CYS A 418 -27.32 -25.79 9.59
N PRO A 419 -28.61 -26.12 9.78
CA PRO A 419 -29.31 -27.11 8.97
C PRO A 419 -29.41 -26.65 7.50
N ASN A 420 -29.66 -27.59 6.59
CA ASN A 420 -29.80 -27.30 5.16
C ASN A 420 -30.95 -26.30 4.92
N GLY A 421 -30.70 -25.28 4.10
CA GLY A 421 -31.65 -24.18 3.87
C GLY A 421 -31.57 -23.03 4.88
N TYR A 422 -30.62 -23.08 5.81
CA TYR A 422 -30.28 -21.98 6.72
C TYR A 422 -28.85 -21.51 6.50
N TYR A 423 -28.61 -20.23 6.77
CA TYR A 423 -27.28 -19.62 6.73
C TYR A 423 -26.93 -18.98 8.08
N ASN A 424 -25.65 -18.75 8.29
CA ASN A 424 -25.11 -18.05 9.45
C ASN A 424 -24.64 -16.66 9.02
N ASP A 425 -25.26 -15.63 9.57
CA ASP A 425 -25.01 -14.24 9.17
C ASP A 425 -23.59 -13.79 9.53
N LEU A 426 -23.08 -14.16 10.70
CA LEU A 426 -21.73 -13.84 11.15
C LEU A 426 -20.66 -14.61 10.38
N ALA A 427 -20.91 -15.88 10.03
CA ALA A 427 -20.02 -16.66 9.17
C ALA A 427 -19.93 -16.06 7.75
N THR A 428 -21.02 -15.48 7.26
CA THR A 428 -21.05 -14.78 5.97
C THR A 428 -20.13 -13.57 5.95
N LEU A 429 -19.92 -12.94 7.11
CA LEU A 429 -19.01 -11.80 7.27
C LEU A 429 -17.56 -12.21 7.54
N PHE A 430 -17.31 -13.24 8.37
CA PHE A 430 -15.95 -13.62 8.77
C PHE A 430 -15.28 -14.69 7.89
N LEU A 431 -16.04 -15.58 7.24
CA LEU A 431 -15.52 -16.67 6.40
C LEU A 431 -15.60 -16.33 4.90
N THR A 432 -15.42 -15.07 4.58
CA THR A 432 -15.31 -14.53 3.22
C THR A 432 -14.05 -13.69 3.09
N THR A 433 -13.72 -13.24 1.87
CA THR A 433 -12.63 -12.28 1.72
C THR A 433 -13.08 -10.93 2.26
N ASN A 434 -12.17 -10.09 2.76
CA ASN A 434 -12.53 -8.76 3.25
C ASN A 434 -13.23 -7.90 2.16
N ASP A 435 -12.84 -8.07 0.88
CA ASP A 435 -13.49 -7.40 -0.26
C ASP A 435 -14.95 -7.87 -0.42
N ASP A 436 -15.20 -9.18 -0.30
CA ASP A 436 -16.57 -9.73 -0.30
C ASP A 436 -17.35 -9.31 0.94
N ALA A 437 -16.73 -9.28 2.12
CA ALA A 437 -17.37 -8.81 3.34
C ALA A 437 -17.87 -7.37 3.20
N VAL A 438 -17.11 -6.48 2.54
CA VAL A 438 -17.57 -5.12 2.22
C VAL A 438 -18.81 -5.16 1.33
N ARG A 439 -18.80 -5.97 0.26
CA ARG A 439 -19.97 -6.12 -0.63
C ARG A 439 -21.21 -6.62 0.11
N ASN A 440 -21.01 -7.62 0.98
CA ASN A 440 -22.08 -8.23 1.75
C ASN A 440 -22.67 -7.20 2.74
N VAL A 441 -21.84 -6.37 3.39
CA VAL A 441 -22.33 -5.30 4.28
C VAL A 441 -22.93 -4.11 3.53
N PHE A 442 -22.52 -3.86 2.28
CA PHE A 442 -23.11 -2.83 1.41
C PHE A 442 -24.32 -3.32 0.61
N SER A 443 -24.72 -4.59 0.75
CA SER A 443 -25.89 -5.14 0.08
C SER A 443 -27.12 -4.26 0.35
N SER A 444 -27.85 -3.95 -0.72
CA SER A 444 -29.02 -3.09 -0.68
C SER A 444 -30.31 -3.90 -0.74
N ASN A 445 -31.40 -3.37 -0.19
CA ASN A 445 -32.72 -4.02 -0.12
C ASN A 445 -32.75 -5.33 0.68
N THR A 446 -31.82 -5.53 1.62
CA THR A 446 -31.75 -6.75 2.45
C THR A 446 -31.88 -6.43 3.95
N PRO A 447 -33.07 -5.98 4.40
CA PRO A 447 -33.24 -5.45 5.76
C PRO A 447 -33.08 -6.49 6.88
N ASN A 448 -33.28 -7.77 6.56
CA ASN A 448 -33.26 -8.88 7.53
C ASN A 448 -32.04 -9.80 7.38
N GLU A 449 -31.07 -9.44 6.54
CA GLU A 449 -29.89 -10.27 6.25
C GLU A 449 -29.01 -10.44 7.50
N PHE A 450 -28.63 -9.33 8.15
CA PHE A 450 -27.77 -9.36 9.35
C PHE A 450 -28.56 -9.06 10.62
N SER A 451 -28.32 -9.83 11.68
CA SER A 451 -28.85 -9.52 13.00
C SER A 451 -28.05 -8.41 13.67
N MET A 452 -28.69 -7.64 14.55
CA MET A 452 -28.00 -6.59 15.31
C MET A 452 -26.88 -7.15 16.19
N VAL A 453 -27.07 -8.34 16.75
CA VAL A 453 -26.07 -9.00 17.60
C VAL A 453 -24.83 -9.35 16.77
N SER A 454 -25.02 -9.94 15.58
CA SER A 454 -23.90 -10.27 14.68
C SER A 454 -23.16 -9.01 14.22
N LEU A 455 -23.86 -7.90 13.94
CA LEU A 455 -23.20 -6.63 13.58
C LEU A 455 -22.40 -6.02 14.73
N TRP A 456 -22.89 -6.10 15.98
CA TRP A 456 -22.13 -5.65 17.16
C TRP A 456 -20.87 -6.50 17.39
N ILE A 457 -20.97 -7.83 17.25
CA ILE A 457 -19.83 -8.73 17.37
C ILE A 457 -18.82 -8.44 16.25
N PHE A 458 -19.30 -8.26 15.02
CA PHE A 458 -18.47 -7.92 13.87
C PHE A 458 -17.74 -6.58 14.06
N PHE A 459 -18.46 -5.52 14.44
CA PHE A 459 -17.88 -4.22 14.75
C PHE A 459 -16.82 -4.29 15.85
N GLY A 460 -17.15 -4.92 16.99
CA GLY A 460 -16.23 -5.03 18.12
C GLY A 460 -14.98 -5.84 17.80
N LEU A 461 -15.12 -6.93 17.03
CA LEU A 461 -13.98 -7.73 16.62
C LEU A 461 -13.05 -6.96 15.68
N TYR A 462 -13.57 -6.31 14.63
CA TYR A 462 -12.75 -5.54 13.68
C TYR A 462 -12.11 -4.31 14.34
N CYS A 463 -12.74 -3.70 15.36
CA CYS A 463 -12.08 -2.70 16.20
C CYS A 463 -10.81 -3.28 16.86
N ILE A 464 -10.92 -4.45 17.48
CA ILE A 464 -9.81 -5.10 18.20
C ILE A 464 -8.75 -5.59 17.20
N LEU A 465 -9.17 -6.32 16.17
CA LEU A 465 -8.26 -6.89 15.17
C LEU A 465 -7.51 -5.79 14.43
N GLY A 466 -8.18 -4.72 13.98
CA GLY A 466 -7.52 -3.62 13.30
C GLY A 466 -6.43 -2.97 14.15
N LEU A 467 -6.68 -2.77 15.46
CA LEU A 467 -5.72 -2.19 16.39
C LEU A 467 -4.46 -3.05 16.56
N PHE A 468 -4.62 -4.38 16.70
CA PHE A 468 -3.49 -5.30 16.93
C PHE A 468 -2.80 -5.76 15.65
N THR A 469 -3.50 -5.78 14.53
CA THR A 469 -2.95 -6.23 13.25
C THR A 469 -2.11 -5.15 12.60
N PHE A 470 -2.42 -3.87 12.83
CA PHE A 470 -1.58 -2.78 12.36
C PHE A 470 -0.24 -2.70 13.11
N GLY A 471 0.85 -2.53 12.36
CA GLY A 471 2.19 -2.40 12.92
C GLY A 471 2.93 -3.73 13.15
N ILE A 472 2.32 -4.87 12.81
CA ILE A 472 3.06 -6.14 12.67
C ILE A 472 4.04 -6.05 11.48
N ALA A 473 5.02 -6.96 11.42
CA ALA A 473 6.08 -6.91 10.41
C ALA A 473 5.65 -7.51 9.06
N THR A 474 4.49 -7.10 8.54
CA THR A 474 3.96 -7.46 7.21
C THR A 474 3.56 -6.21 6.43
N PRO A 475 3.48 -6.27 5.10
CA PRO A 475 2.94 -5.18 4.31
C PRO A 475 1.43 -5.08 4.57
N SER A 476 0.99 -3.97 5.13
CA SER A 476 -0.34 -3.81 5.71
C SER A 476 -0.96 -2.46 5.33
N GLY A 477 -2.20 -2.46 4.87
CA GLY A 477 -3.03 -1.26 4.69
C GLY A 477 -4.19 -1.22 5.69
N LEU A 478 -4.57 -0.02 6.14
CA LEU A 478 -5.67 0.18 7.10
C LEU A 478 -7.02 0.51 6.47
N PHE A 479 -7.06 0.84 5.18
CA PHE A 479 -8.30 1.29 4.53
C PHE A 479 -9.44 0.28 4.68
N LEU A 480 -9.19 -0.99 4.39
CA LEU A 480 -10.22 -2.02 4.36
C LEU A 480 -10.78 -2.37 5.77
N PRO A 481 -9.95 -2.57 6.81
CA PRO A 481 -10.43 -2.71 8.18
C PRO A 481 -11.32 -1.55 8.63
N ILE A 482 -10.93 -0.31 8.32
CA ILE A 482 -11.69 0.89 8.70
C ILE A 482 -13.02 0.97 7.92
N ILE A 483 -13.03 0.61 6.63
CA ILE A 483 -14.27 0.50 5.85
C ILE A 483 -15.23 -0.51 6.48
N LEU A 484 -14.74 -1.70 6.86
CA LEU A 484 -15.57 -2.77 7.45
C LEU A 484 -16.10 -2.38 8.83
N MET A 485 -15.25 -1.81 9.68
CA MET A 485 -15.65 -1.28 10.98
C MET A 485 -16.70 -0.18 10.80
N GLY A 486 -16.50 0.71 9.83
CA GLY A 486 -17.40 1.82 9.57
C GLY A 486 -18.73 1.40 8.96
N SER A 487 -18.69 0.43 8.05
CA SER A 487 -19.88 -0.13 7.42
C SER A 487 -20.77 -0.88 8.40
N ALA A 488 -20.17 -1.56 9.38
CA ALA A 488 -20.90 -2.29 10.42
C ALA A 488 -21.76 -1.36 11.28
N TYR A 489 -21.18 -0.33 11.90
CA TYR A 489 -21.95 0.58 12.74
C TYR A 489 -22.89 1.47 11.90
N GLY A 490 -22.48 1.83 10.68
CA GLY A 490 -23.34 2.52 9.73
C GLY A 490 -24.61 1.72 9.44
N ARG A 491 -24.46 0.43 9.11
CA ARG A 491 -25.60 -0.47 8.87
C ARG A 491 -26.47 -0.62 10.11
N MET A 492 -25.88 -0.77 11.29
CA MET A 492 -26.61 -0.82 12.57
C MET A 492 -27.46 0.44 12.79
N LEU A 493 -26.89 1.62 12.58
CA LEU A 493 -27.62 2.89 12.67
C LEU A 493 -28.74 2.95 11.63
N GLY A 494 -28.50 2.49 10.41
CA GLY A 494 -29.52 2.38 9.37
C GLY A 494 -30.70 1.49 9.78
N THR A 495 -30.44 0.34 10.42
CA THR A 495 -31.49 -0.54 10.92
C THR A 495 -32.26 0.10 12.09
N VAL A 496 -31.61 0.85 12.99
CA VAL A 496 -32.28 1.62 14.05
C VAL A 496 -33.12 2.78 13.48
N MET A 497 -32.63 3.44 12.44
CA MET A 497 -33.27 4.59 11.80
C MET A 497 -34.31 4.21 10.73
N GLY A 498 -34.47 2.91 10.42
CA GLY A 498 -35.42 2.40 9.43
C GLY A 498 -36.87 2.85 9.64
N PRO A 499 -37.40 2.99 10.87
CA PRO A 499 -38.74 3.55 11.09
C PRO A 499 -38.87 5.04 10.77
N TYR A 500 -37.75 5.78 10.78
CA TYR A 500 -37.72 7.24 10.66
C TYR A 500 -37.27 7.74 9.29
N THR A 501 -36.53 6.92 8.54
CA THR A 501 -35.94 7.30 7.25
C THR A 501 -36.21 6.24 6.19
N LYS A 502 -36.33 6.67 4.93
CA LYS A 502 -36.51 5.76 3.77
C LYS A 502 -35.19 5.35 3.12
N ILE A 503 -34.06 5.73 3.72
CA ILE A 503 -32.74 5.38 3.24
C ILE A 503 -32.47 3.92 3.57
N ASP A 504 -32.03 3.19 2.55
CA ASP A 504 -31.68 1.78 2.69
C ASP A 504 -30.47 1.58 3.62
N GLN A 505 -30.45 0.45 4.32
CA GLN A 505 -29.45 0.15 5.34
C GLN A 505 -28.05 -0.02 4.73
N GLY A 506 -27.96 -0.50 3.49
CA GLY A 506 -26.69 -0.58 2.75
C GLY A 506 -26.08 0.80 2.47
N LEU A 507 -26.91 1.81 2.22
CA LEU A 507 -26.44 3.20 2.04
C LEU A 507 -25.91 3.79 3.35
N TYR A 508 -26.60 3.52 4.46
CA TYR A 508 -26.11 3.90 5.78
C TYR A 508 -24.77 3.24 6.12
N ALA A 509 -24.55 2.00 5.68
CA ALA A 509 -23.25 1.34 5.79
C ALA A 509 -22.15 2.11 5.02
N VAL A 510 -22.43 2.56 3.79
CA VAL A 510 -21.47 3.37 3.01
C VAL A 510 -21.16 4.70 3.72
N LEU A 511 -22.16 5.37 4.28
CA LEU A 511 -21.97 6.60 5.05
C LEU A 511 -21.14 6.38 6.33
N GLY A 512 -21.37 5.26 7.02
CA GLY A 512 -20.59 4.86 8.19
C GLY A 512 -19.12 4.56 7.84
N ALA A 513 -18.88 3.88 6.71
CA ALA A 513 -17.54 3.63 6.19
C ALA A 513 -16.82 4.94 5.84
N ALA A 514 -17.48 5.86 5.15
CA ALA A 514 -16.89 7.15 4.77
C ALA A 514 -16.55 8.02 5.98
N SER A 515 -17.46 8.12 6.94
CA SER A 515 -17.27 8.95 8.15
C SER A 515 -16.17 8.44 9.07
N LEU A 516 -16.01 7.12 9.22
CA LEU A 516 -14.93 6.55 10.03
C LEU A 516 -13.59 6.53 9.31
N MET A 517 -13.56 6.45 7.97
CA MET A 517 -12.33 6.63 7.22
C MET A 517 -11.81 8.08 7.29
N ALA A 518 -12.72 9.05 7.36
CA ALA A 518 -12.37 10.46 7.50
C ALA A 518 -11.93 10.85 8.93
N GLY A 519 -12.48 10.19 9.95
CA GLY A 519 -12.14 10.41 11.36
C GLY A 519 -10.88 9.67 11.81
#